data_AF-A0AAV8VJP0-F1
#
_entry.id   AF-A0AAV8VJP0-F1
#
_cell.length_a   1.000
_cell.length_b   1.000
_cell.length_c   1.000
_cell.angle_alpha   90.00
_cell.angle_beta   90.00
_cell.angle_gamma   90.00
#
_symmetry.space_group_name_H-M   'P 1'
#
loop_
_entity.id
_entity.type
_entity.pdbx_description
1 polymer ?
#
loop_
_entity_poly.entity_id
_entity_poly.type
_entity_poly.pdbx_seq_one_letter_code
_entity_poly.pdbx_strand_id
1 'polypeptide(L)'
;MGLSTTNTNGYAIGESDGNCFLAARIYAQKYPNRSHPDVRSLQNLKERFERTGSVSYEKKSRTPTVLNEENQLAISLAVVENPQVTVRVLSNDLNIKKSAISKCLQKNKFHPYHVQLHQELLENDFERRIHFCQWVHNVVAENEDFFKFVLLPTNVRSTGMGL
;
A
#
# COMPACT_ATOMS: atom_id res chain seq x y z
N MET A 1 -20.97 -19.87 -21.10
CA MET A 1 -20.66 -20.54 -19.83
C MET A 1 -19.21 -21.00 -19.86
N GLY A 2 -18.31 -20.22 -19.26
CA GLY A 2 -16.88 -20.51 -19.23
C GLY A 2 -16.61 -21.64 -18.24
N LEU A 3 -16.34 -22.83 -18.76
CA LEU A 3 -15.90 -23.95 -17.93
C LEU A 3 -14.53 -23.63 -17.36
N SER A 4 -14.54 -23.37 -16.05
CA SER A 4 -13.45 -23.48 -15.08
C SER A 4 -12.11 -23.99 -15.64
N THR A 5 -11.06 -23.17 -15.51
CA THR A 5 -9.65 -23.51 -15.74
C THR A 5 -9.12 -24.50 -14.69
N THR A 6 -9.86 -25.58 -14.42
CA THR A 6 -9.33 -26.73 -13.69
C THR A 6 -8.27 -27.36 -14.56
N ASN A 7 -7.04 -27.42 -14.04
CA ASN A 7 -5.84 -28.10 -14.51
C ASN A 7 -6.05 -29.42 -15.32
N THR A 8 -6.67 -29.35 -16.50
CA THR A 8 -6.97 -30.49 -17.37
C THR A 8 -5.70 -31.11 -17.95
N ASN A 9 -4.66 -30.29 -18.12
CA ASN A 9 -3.34 -30.74 -18.55
C ASN A 9 -2.67 -31.61 -17.47
N GLY A 10 -2.72 -31.20 -16.20
CA GLY A 10 -2.20 -32.00 -15.09
C GLY A 10 -2.92 -33.33 -14.95
N TYR A 11 -4.24 -33.35 -15.17
CA TYR A 11 -5.03 -34.59 -15.17
C TYR A 11 -4.56 -35.57 -16.27
N ALA A 12 -4.36 -35.11 -17.51
CA ALA A 12 -3.88 -35.98 -18.60
C ALA A 12 -2.46 -36.52 -18.36
N ILE A 13 -1.59 -35.74 -17.72
CA ILE A 13 -0.25 -36.19 -17.31
C ILE A 13 -0.37 -37.29 -16.24
N GLY A 14 -1.24 -37.12 -15.26
CA GLY A 14 -1.49 -38.13 -14.22
C GLY A 14 -2.03 -39.45 -14.77
N GLU A 15 -2.99 -39.40 -15.71
CA GLU A 15 -3.57 -40.61 -16.34
C GLU A 15 -2.55 -41.38 -17.22
N SER A 16 -1.49 -40.70 -17.67
CA SER A 16 -0.43 -41.26 -18.50
C SER A 16 0.82 -41.72 -17.73
N ASP A 17 0.75 -41.82 -16.40
CA ASP A 17 1.89 -42.10 -15.50
C ASP A 17 3.10 -41.17 -15.74
N GLY A 18 2.84 -39.92 -16.10
CA GLY A 18 3.88 -38.92 -16.36
C GLY A 18 4.52 -38.96 -17.75
N ASN A 19 3.98 -39.76 -18.69
CA ASN A 19 4.41 -39.78 -20.09
C ASN A 19 3.70 -38.69 -20.92
N CYS A 20 4.42 -37.62 -21.23
CA CYS A 20 3.87 -36.44 -21.89
C CYS A 20 3.35 -36.69 -23.32
N PHE A 21 3.89 -37.67 -24.05
CA PHE A 21 3.41 -38.01 -25.39
C PHE A 21 2.06 -38.73 -25.32
N LEU A 22 1.94 -39.67 -24.39
CA LEU A 22 0.69 -40.38 -24.13
C LEU A 22 -0.37 -39.42 -23.56
N ALA A 23 0.04 -38.51 -22.66
CA ALA A 23 -0.83 -37.45 -22.12
C ALA A 23 -1.45 -36.58 -23.23
N ALA A 24 -0.65 -36.16 -24.22
CA ALA A 24 -1.16 -35.35 -25.34
C ALA A 24 -2.22 -36.12 -26.16
N ARG A 25 -2.01 -37.42 -26.37
CA ARG A 25 -2.95 -38.29 -27.08
C ARG A 25 -4.26 -38.50 -26.30
N ILE A 26 -4.15 -38.80 -25.00
CA ILE A 26 -5.31 -38.94 -24.09
C ILE A 26 -6.10 -37.62 -24.04
N TYR A 27 -5.40 -36.49 -23.97
CA TYR A 27 -6.04 -35.17 -23.98
C TYR A 27 -6.82 -34.92 -25.27
N ALA A 28 -6.25 -35.24 -26.43
CA ALA A 28 -6.90 -35.09 -27.72
C ALA A 28 -8.13 -36.01 -27.88
N GLN A 29 -8.07 -37.24 -27.38
CA GLN A 29 -9.21 -38.15 -27.39
C GLN A 29 -10.35 -37.67 -26.47
N LYS A 30 -10.01 -37.13 -25.30
CA LYS A 30 -10.98 -36.69 -24.30
C LYS A 30 -11.61 -35.34 -24.62
N TYR A 31 -10.88 -34.46 -25.32
CA TYR A 31 -11.31 -33.10 -25.64
C TYR A 31 -11.12 -32.74 -27.12
N PRO A 32 -11.84 -33.41 -28.05
CA PRO A 32 -11.63 -33.25 -29.49
C PRO A 32 -11.95 -31.84 -30.03
N ASN A 33 -12.84 -31.10 -29.37
CA ASN A 33 -13.26 -29.75 -29.77
C ASN A 33 -12.45 -28.62 -29.10
N ARG A 34 -11.31 -28.93 -28.46
CA ARG A 34 -10.44 -27.94 -27.79
C ARG A 34 -9.09 -27.82 -28.48
N SER A 35 -8.41 -26.70 -28.24
CA SER A 35 -6.99 -26.58 -28.60
C SER A 35 -6.17 -27.57 -27.79
N HIS A 36 -5.29 -28.30 -28.46
CA HIS A 36 -4.48 -29.36 -27.88
C HIS A 36 -3.15 -28.79 -27.35
N PRO A 37 -2.76 -29.11 -26.11
CA PRO A 37 -1.47 -28.70 -25.59
C PRO A 37 -0.34 -29.41 -26.35
N ASP A 38 0.72 -28.66 -26.67
CA ASP A 38 1.95 -29.23 -27.21
C ASP A 38 2.66 -30.08 -26.15
N VAL A 39 3.37 -31.13 -26.58
CA VAL A 39 4.10 -32.05 -25.70
C VAL A 39 5.10 -31.28 -24.84
N ARG A 40 5.76 -30.26 -25.40
CA ARG A 40 6.71 -29.41 -24.66
C ARG A 40 6.01 -28.61 -23.56
N SER A 41 4.77 -28.18 -23.78
CA SER A 41 4.00 -27.48 -22.74
C SER A 41 3.66 -28.41 -21.58
N LEU A 42 3.36 -29.68 -21.85
CA LEU A 42 3.13 -30.70 -20.84
C LEU A 42 4.41 -31.05 -20.07
N GLN A 43 5.55 -31.14 -20.76
CA GLN A 43 6.86 -31.33 -20.12
C GLN A 43 7.20 -30.18 -19.17
N ASN A 44 7.11 -28.92 -19.65
CA ASN A 44 7.34 -27.73 -18.82
C ASN A 44 6.40 -27.65 -17.61
N LEU A 45 5.18 -28.18 -17.75
CA LEU A 45 4.19 -28.25 -16.67
C LEU A 45 4.61 -29.28 -15.62
N LYS A 46 5.01 -30.48 -16.07
CA LYS A 46 5.50 -31.56 -15.22
C LYS A 46 6.75 -31.13 -14.45
N GLU A 47 7.77 -30.63 -15.14
CA GLU A 47 9.02 -30.16 -14.53
C GLU A 47 8.76 -29.07 -13.48
N ARG A 48 7.82 -28.17 -13.76
CA ARG A 48 7.44 -27.14 -12.79
C ARG A 48 6.79 -27.75 -11.55
N PHE A 49 5.85 -28.67 -11.75
CA PHE A 49 5.16 -29.31 -10.64
C PHE A 49 6.12 -30.12 -9.78
N GLU A 50 7.06 -30.85 -10.39
CA GLU A 50 8.12 -31.58 -9.68
C GLU A 50 9.04 -30.64 -8.89
N ARG A 51 9.36 -29.47 -9.45
CA ARG A 51 10.25 -28.49 -8.82
C ARG A 51 9.61 -27.68 -7.68
N THR A 52 8.35 -27.26 -7.83
CA THR A 52 7.70 -26.32 -6.89
C THR A 52 6.51 -26.89 -6.16
N GLY A 53 6.06 -28.10 -6.49
CA GLY A 53 4.81 -28.69 -6.01
C GLY A 53 3.56 -27.97 -6.52
N SER A 54 3.71 -27.02 -7.46
CA SER A 54 2.63 -26.15 -7.93
C SER A 54 2.62 -26.05 -9.45
N VAL A 55 1.41 -25.95 -10.01
CA VAL A 55 1.18 -25.78 -11.45
C VAL A 55 1.22 -24.29 -11.83
N SER A 56 1.10 -23.40 -10.83
CA SER A 56 1.13 -21.95 -11.00
C SER A 56 2.48 -21.46 -11.54
N TYR A 57 2.46 -20.50 -12.46
CA TYR A 57 3.67 -19.83 -12.91
C TYR A 57 4.28 -19.02 -11.76
N GLU A 58 5.60 -19.05 -11.65
CA GLU A 58 6.32 -18.15 -10.74
C GLU A 58 6.09 -16.70 -11.15
N LYS A 59 5.78 -15.86 -10.17
CA LYS A 59 5.69 -14.42 -10.39
C LYS A 59 7.09 -13.90 -10.67
N LYS A 60 7.35 -13.48 -11.90
CA LYS A 60 8.58 -12.76 -12.25
C LYS A 60 8.61 -11.45 -11.48
N SER A 61 9.50 -11.34 -10.50
CA SER A 61 9.76 -10.06 -9.82
C SER A 61 10.46 -9.13 -10.81
N ARG A 62 9.81 -8.02 -11.16
CA ARG A 62 10.47 -6.94 -11.90
C ARG A 62 11.02 -5.96 -10.87
N THR A 63 12.33 -5.96 -10.66
CA THR A 63 12.99 -4.89 -9.92
C THR A 63 13.03 -3.65 -10.82
N PRO A 64 12.46 -2.51 -10.41
CA PRO A 64 12.56 -1.30 -11.20
C PRO A 64 13.99 -0.77 -11.12
N THR A 65 14.72 -0.77 -12.25
CA THR A 65 16.13 -0.33 -12.39
C THR A 65 16.40 1.10 -11.88
N VAL A 66 15.36 1.95 -11.82
CA VAL A 66 15.52 3.38 -11.48
C VAL A 66 15.53 3.64 -9.97
N LEU A 67 15.03 2.69 -9.16
CA LEU A 67 14.86 2.87 -7.72
C LEU A 67 15.95 2.09 -6.95
N ASN A 68 17.21 2.46 -7.15
CA ASN A 68 18.34 1.95 -6.36
C ASN A 68 18.11 2.21 -4.86
N GLU A 69 18.73 1.40 -4.00
CA GLU A 69 18.61 1.54 -2.54
C GLU A 69 19.09 2.91 -2.06
N GLU A 70 20.19 3.41 -2.62
CA GLU A 70 20.71 4.75 -2.35
C GLU A 70 19.69 5.85 -2.67
N ASN A 71 19.03 5.76 -3.81
CA ASN A 71 17.99 6.72 -4.21
C ASN A 71 16.76 6.64 -3.29
N GLN A 72 16.39 5.45 -2.83
CA GLN A 72 15.29 5.28 -1.86
C GLN A 72 15.62 5.93 -0.52
N LEU A 73 16.86 5.77 -0.05
CA LEU A 73 17.36 6.38 1.17
C LEU A 73 17.40 7.90 1.04
N ALA A 74 17.94 8.43 -0.06
CA ALA A 74 18.00 9.88 -0.30
C ALA A 74 16.60 10.53 -0.30
N ILE A 75 15.62 9.90 -0.98
CA ILE A 75 14.22 10.38 -0.97
C ILE A 75 13.66 10.38 0.46
N SER A 76 13.92 9.31 1.22
CA SER A 76 13.37 9.18 2.57
C SER A 76 13.98 10.20 3.53
N LEU A 77 15.29 10.42 3.45
CA LEU A 77 15.99 11.40 4.27
C LEU A 77 15.47 12.82 4.00
N ALA A 78 15.35 13.20 2.73
CA ALA A 78 14.86 14.53 2.36
C ALA A 78 13.43 14.82 2.87
N VAL A 79 12.56 13.80 2.91
CA VAL A 79 11.20 13.95 3.45
C VAL A 79 11.17 14.00 4.97
N VAL A 80 12.10 13.32 5.66
CA VAL A 80 12.24 13.40 7.12
C VAL A 80 12.75 14.78 7.55
N GLU A 81 13.74 15.33 6.84
CA GLU A 81 14.28 16.66 7.11
C GLU A 81 13.24 17.77 6.89
N ASN A 82 12.45 17.66 5.82
CA ASN A 82 11.37 18.60 5.55
C ASN A 82 10.11 17.88 5.03
N PRO A 83 9.12 17.64 5.91
CA PRO A 83 7.87 16.97 5.54
C PRO A 83 7.01 17.72 4.52
N GLN A 84 7.29 19.01 4.29
CA GLN A 84 6.53 19.85 3.36
C GLN A 84 7.10 19.86 1.94
N VAL A 85 8.20 19.14 1.68
CA VAL A 85 8.82 19.10 0.35
C VAL A 85 7.88 18.44 -0.66
N THR A 86 7.71 19.10 -1.81
CA THR A 86 6.89 18.54 -2.88
C THR A 86 7.67 17.51 -3.70
N VAL A 87 6.97 16.53 -4.25
CA VAL A 87 7.54 15.54 -5.18
C VAL A 87 8.23 16.20 -6.39
N ARG A 88 7.78 17.41 -6.79
CA ARG A 88 8.41 18.15 -7.89
C ARG A 88 9.80 18.67 -7.52
N VAL A 89 9.94 19.20 -6.31
CA VAL A 89 11.22 19.70 -5.79
C VAL A 89 12.20 18.54 -5.66
N LEU A 90 11.81 17.44 -5.00
CA LEU A 90 12.63 16.22 -4.89
C LEU A 90 13.07 15.66 -6.26
N SER A 91 12.19 15.76 -7.26
CA SER A 91 12.50 15.28 -8.61
C SER A 91 13.61 16.09 -9.28
N ASN A 92 13.64 17.39 -9.04
CA ASN A 92 14.67 18.27 -9.57
C ASN A 92 15.97 18.10 -8.77
N ASP A 93 15.89 18.04 -7.44
CA ASP A 93 17.06 17.97 -6.56
C ASP A 93 17.83 16.65 -6.70
N LEU A 94 17.10 15.54 -6.77
CA LEU A 94 17.70 14.20 -6.89
C LEU A 94 17.82 13.72 -8.33
N ASN A 95 17.32 14.49 -9.31
CA ASN A 95 17.23 14.11 -10.72
C ASN A 95 16.52 12.76 -10.97
N ILE A 96 15.53 12.44 -10.12
CA ILE A 96 14.73 11.21 -10.19
C ILE A 96 13.35 11.54 -10.76
N LYS A 97 12.79 10.64 -11.57
CA LYS A 97 11.42 10.80 -12.10
C LYS A 97 10.39 10.88 -10.96
N LYS A 98 9.48 11.86 -11.04
CA LYS A 98 8.34 12.05 -10.10
C LYS A 98 7.56 10.77 -9.79
N SER A 99 7.32 9.93 -10.81
CA SER A 99 6.59 8.66 -10.65
C SER A 99 7.36 7.62 -9.81
N ALA A 100 8.68 7.61 -9.88
CA ALA A 100 9.53 6.75 -9.05
C ALA A 100 9.53 7.23 -7.60
N ILE A 101 9.64 8.55 -7.38
CA ILE A 101 9.54 9.16 -6.05
C ILE A 101 8.18 8.84 -5.41
N SER A 102 7.08 9.05 -6.14
CA SER A 102 5.73 8.76 -5.62
C SER A 102 5.57 7.28 -5.20
N LYS A 103 6.11 6.33 -5.98
CA LYS A 103 6.13 4.91 -5.62
C LYS A 103 6.97 4.63 -4.37
N CYS A 104 8.13 5.29 -4.26
CA CYS A 104 9.00 5.18 -3.08
C CYS A 104 8.27 5.65 -1.81
N LEU A 105 7.64 6.83 -1.87
CA LEU A 105 6.88 7.40 -0.75
C LEU A 105 5.72 6.49 -0.33
N GLN A 106 4.97 5.94 -1.29
CA GLN A 106 3.89 4.99 -1.01
C GLN A 106 4.40 3.70 -0.37
N LYS A 107 5.53 3.15 -0.86
CA LYS A 107 6.15 1.94 -0.32
C LYS A 107 6.60 2.16 1.13
N ASN A 108 7.14 3.34 1.43
CA ASN A 108 7.63 3.72 2.76
C ASN A 108 6.53 4.29 3.67
N LYS A 109 5.26 4.25 3.23
CA LYS A 109 4.08 4.73 3.98
C LYS A 109 4.14 6.22 4.37
N PHE A 110 4.80 7.05 3.57
CA PHE A 110 4.72 8.49 3.73
C PHE A 110 3.37 9.01 3.24
N HIS A 111 2.79 9.91 4.02
CA HIS A 111 1.53 10.58 3.71
C HIS A 111 1.78 12.06 3.42
N PRO A 112 1.03 12.68 2.49
CA PRO A 112 1.09 14.11 2.30
C PRO A 112 0.84 14.85 3.62
N TYR A 113 1.70 15.83 3.93
CA TYR A 113 1.51 16.67 5.10
C TYR A 113 0.26 17.54 4.93
N HIS A 114 -0.62 17.54 5.94
CA HIS A 114 -1.81 18.37 5.96
C HIS A 114 -1.55 19.63 6.80
N VAL A 115 -1.49 20.78 6.13
CA VAL A 115 -1.30 22.07 6.81
C VAL A 115 -2.57 22.41 7.57
N GLN A 116 -2.46 22.49 8.90
CA GLN A 116 -3.53 22.98 9.75
C GLN A 116 -3.30 24.47 10.05
N LEU A 117 -4.33 25.28 9.84
CA LEU A 117 -4.30 26.70 10.19
C LEU A 117 -4.68 26.83 11.67
N HIS A 118 -3.73 27.26 12.48
CA HIS A 118 -3.91 27.53 13.90
C HIS A 118 -3.79 29.04 14.16
N GLN A 119 -4.43 29.54 15.22
CA GLN A 119 -4.16 30.90 15.69
C GLN A 119 -2.69 30.99 16.12
N GLU A 120 -2.02 32.06 15.71
CA GLU A 120 -0.65 32.34 16.13
C GLU A 120 -0.61 32.55 17.64
N LEU A 121 0.35 31.90 18.30
CA LEU A 121 0.56 32.00 19.74
C LEU A 121 1.71 32.95 20.02
N LEU A 122 1.46 33.93 20.89
CA LEU A 122 2.51 34.81 21.39
C LEU A 122 3.31 34.08 22.49
N GLU A 123 4.55 34.50 22.74
CA GLU A 123 5.43 33.87 23.75
C GLU A 123 4.77 33.74 25.13
N ASN A 124 4.04 34.78 25.56
CA ASN A 124 3.32 34.78 26.84
C ASN A 124 2.11 33.83 26.87
N ASP A 125 1.56 33.46 25.72
CA ASP A 125 0.38 32.57 25.66
C ASP A 125 0.76 31.13 26.02
N PHE A 126 1.99 30.70 25.74
CA PHE A 126 2.46 29.35 26.08
C PHE A 126 2.44 29.13 27.59
N GLU A 127 3.04 30.04 28.36
CA GLU A 127 3.04 29.95 29.83
C GLU A 127 1.63 30.04 30.41
N ARG A 128 0.81 30.97 29.92
CA ARG A 128 -0.59 31.11 30.37
C ARG A 128 -1.40 29.85 30.13
N ARG A 129 -1.23 29.21 28.96
CA ARG A 129 -1.91 27.95 28.62
C ARG A 129 -1.44 26.80 29.51
N ILE A 130 -0.14 26.68 29.78
CA ILE A 130 0.38 25.66 30.68
C ILE A 130 -0.17 25.85 32.09
N HIS A 131 -0.10 27.08 32.62
CA HIS A 131 -0.66 27.40 33.94
C HIS A 131 -2.15 27.10 34.04
N PHE A 132 -2.91 27.45 33.01
CA PHE A 132 -4.34 27.12 32.95
C PHE A 132 -4.57 25.60 32.97
N CYS A 133 -3.84 24.83 32.14
CA CYS A 133 -3.95 23.37 32.12
C CYS A 133 -3.59 22.73 33.47
N GLN A 134 -2.53 23.21 34.11
CA GLN A 134 -2.12 22.73 35.44
C GLN A 134 -3.15 23.07 36.51
N TRP A 135 -3.68 24.29 36.49
CA TRP A 135 -4.75 24.70 37.40
C TRP A 135 -6.00 23.84 37.22
N VAL A 136 -6.46 23.65 35.97
CA VAL A 136 -7.58 22.76 35.65
C VAL A 136 -7.34 21.35 36.18
N HIS A 137 -6.13 20.81 35.97
CA HIS A 137 -5.78 19.47 36.41
C HIS A 137 -5.91 19.31 37.94
N ASN A 138 -5.42 20.29 38.70
CA ASN A 138 -5.52 20.27 40.16
C ASN A 138 -6.98 20.39 40.64
N VAL A 139 -7.76 21.29 40.03
CA VAL A 139 -9.18 21.48 40.38
C VAL A 139 -10.00 20.22 40.12
N VAL A 140 -9.73 19.52 39.01
CA VAL A 140 -10.41 18.24 38.70
C VAL A 140 -9.96 17.11 39.64
N ALA A 141 -8.69 17.11 40.07
CA ALA A 141 -8.20 16.12 41.04
C ALA A 141 -8.87 16.28 42.42
N GLU A 142 -9.19 17.51 42.82
CA GLU A 142 -9.94 17.79 44.06
C GLU A 142 -11.43 17.55 43.91
N ASN A 143 -12.01 17.85 42.74
CA ASN A 143 -13.42 17.67 42.44
C ASN A 143 -13.64 17.18 41.01
N GLU A 144 -13.90 15.88 40.86
CA GLU A 144 -14.09 15.21 39.58
C GLU A 144 -15.30 15.76 38.80
N ASP A 145 -16.29 16.31 39.50
CA ASP A 145 -17.53 16.85 38.94
C ASP A 145 -17.47 18.35 38.61
N PHE A 146 -16.31 18.99 38.77
CA PHE A 146 -16.13 20.44 38.59
C PHE A 146 -16.74 20.96 37.27
N PHE A 147 -16.45 20.30 36.14
CA PHE A 147 -16.92 20.72 34.83
C PHE A 147 -18.43 20.58 34.61
N LYS A 148 -19.14 19.80 35.43
CA LYS A 148 -20.61 19.70 35.35
C LYS A 148 -21.29 21.02 35.74
N PHE A 149 -20.62 21.85 36.53
CA PHE A 149 -21.15 23.11 37.06
C PHE A 149 -20.59 24.35 36.36
N VAL A 150 -19.68 24.19 35.39
CA VAL A 150 -19.09 25.30 34.64
C VAL A 150 -19.89 25.56 33.36
N LEU A 151 -20.52 26.72 33.28
CA LEU A 151 -21.16 27.22 32.05
C LEU A 151 -20.17 28.12 31.28
N LEU A 152 -19.78 27.69 30.08
CA LEU A 152 -18.98 28.50 29.16
C LEU A 152 -19.91 29.20 28.16
N PRO A 153 -20.03 30.54 28.21
CA PRO A 153 -20.88 31.26 27.27
C PRO A 153 -20.24 31.26 25.87
N THR A 154 -20.80 30.49 24.94
CA THR A 154 -20.37 30.49 23.54
C THR A 154 -21.14 31.57 22.77
N ASN A 155 -20.59 32.78 22.70
CA ASN A 155 -21.10 33.83 21.83
C ASN A 155 -20.60 33.64 20.39
N VAL A 156 -21.02 32.55 19.74
CA VAL A 156 -20.77 32.36 18.30
C VAL A 156 -21.78 33.22 17.54
N ARG A 157 -21.29 34.26 16.85
CA ARG A 157 -22.13 35.04 15.92
C ARG A 157 -22.47 34.15 14.73
N SER A 158 -23.73 33.74 14.60
CA SER A 158 -24.23 33.13 13.38
C SER A 158 -24.26 34.18 12.27
N THR A 159 -23.20 34.28 11.48
CA THR A 159 -23.28 34.96 10.19
C THR A 159 -24.04 34.06 9.24
N GLY A 160 -25.38 34.22 9.22
CA GLY A 160 -26.21 33.72 8.14
C GLY A 160 -25.86 34.46 6.86
N MET A 161 -24.98 33.89 6.05
CA MET A 161 -24.84 34.26 4.64
C MET A 161 -25.91 33.48 3.88
N GLY A 162 -26.89 34.23 3.37
CA GLY A 162 -27.96 33.72 2.52
C GLY A 162 -27.41 33.11 1.24
N LEU A 163 -28.22 32.17 0.73
CA LEU A 163 -28.09 31.46 -0.54
C LEU A 163 -27.85 32.40 -1.74
#